data_AF-A0A661I4N2-F1
#
_entry.id   AF-A0A661I4N2-F1
#
_cell.length_a   1.000
_cell.length_b   1.000
_cell.length_c   1.000
_cell.angle_alpha   90.00
_cell.angle_beta   90.00
_cell.angle_gamma   90.00
#
_symmetry.space_group_name_H-M   'P 1'
#
loop_
_entity.id
_entity.type
_entity.pdbx_description
1 polymer ?
#
loop_
_entity_poly.entity_id
_entity_poly.type
_entity_poly.pdbx_seq_one_letter_code
_entity_poly.pdbx_strand_id
1 'polypeptide(L)' 'MRVSYHAGERFLQRVFKFTDYTKKHVLNAMKLIEKDISHIEYRNANFVLPSFPNYRCIVADNTLVTIIPK' A
#
# COMPACT_ATOMS: atom_id res chain seq x y z
N MET A 1 -7.03 4.23 8.62
CA MET A 1 -7.26 3.32 7.49
C MET A 1 -6.47 2.04 7.71
N ARG A 2 -7.06 0.87 7.41
CA ARG A 2 -6.36 -0.43 7.49
C ARG A 2 -5.66 -0.72 6.16
N VAL A 3 -4.55 -1.45 6.18
CA VAL A 3 -3.94 -1.96 4.95
C VAL A 3 -4.38 -3.41 4.76
N SER A 4 -4.87 -3.75 3.57
CA SER A 4 -5.23 -5.13 3.26
C SER A 4 -3.98 -5.98 2.98
N TYR A 5 -4.09 -7.30 3.13
CA TYR A 5 -3.03 -8.23 2.75
C TYR A 5 -2.67 -8.08 1.26
N HIS A 6 -3.71 -7.96 0.41
CA HIS A 6 -3.54 -7.78 -1.03
C HIS A 6 -2.74 -6.52 -1.38
N ALA A 7 -2.95 -5.42 -0.66
CA ALA A 7 -2.16 -4.22 -0.85
C ALA A 7 -0.68 -4.43 -0.53
N GLY A 8 -0.35 -5.19 0.52
CA GLY A 8 1.02 -5.58 0.84
C GLY A 8 1.68 -6.39 -0.28
N GLU A 9 0.95 -7.36 -0.85
CA GLU A 9 1.43 -8.14 -2.01
C GLU A 9 1.69 -7.24 -3.22
N ARG A 10 0.74 -6.36 -3.56
CA ARG A 10 0.87 -5.44 -4.69
C ARG A 10 2.00 -4.45 -4.52
N PHE A 11 2.26 -4.03 -3.29
CA PHE A 11 3.41 -3.17 -2.97
C PHE A 11 4.73 -3.89 -3.26
N LEU A 12 4.92 -5.11 -2.77
CA LEU A 12 6.12 -5.90 -3.05
C LEU A 12 6.31 -6.15 -4.56
N GLN A 13 5.24 -6.53 -5.25
CA GLN A 13 5.28 -6.81 -6.69
C GLN A 13 5.53 -5.57 -7.54
N ARG A 14 4.84 -4.47 -7.25
CA ARG A 14 4.81 -3.30 -8.15
C ARG A 14 5.87 -2.29 -7.81
N VAL A 15 6.10 -2.03 -6.52
CA VAL A 15 7.07 -1.03 -6.06
C VAL A 15 8.47 -1.64 -5.98
N PHE A 16 8.61 -2.81 -5.35
CA PHE A 16 9.91 -3.46 -5.16
C PHE A 16 10.28 -4.49 -6.24
N LYS A 17 9.36 -4.79 -7.17
CA LYS A 17 9.56 -5.78 -8.24
C LYS A 17 9.91 -7.17 -7.74
N PHE A 18 9.44 -7.54 -6.54
CA PHE A 18 9.66 -8.88 -6.00
C PHE A 18 8.73 -9.87 -6.72
N THR A 19 9.35 -10.92 -7.28
CA THR A 19 8.65 -12.06 -7.88
C THR A 19 8.29 -13.11 -6.83
N ASP A 20 9.14 -13.25 -5.81
CA ASP A 20 8.99 -14.21 -4.71
C ASP A 20 9.07 -13.51 -3.37
N TYR A 21 8.12 -13.82 -2.48
CA TYR A 21 8.08 -13.27 -1.13
C TYR A 21 7.33 -14.18 -0.17
N THR A 22 7.69 -14.08 1.11
CA THR A 22 7.06 -14.86 2.17
C THR A 22 5.91 -14.08 2.80
N LYS A 23 5.06 -14.77 3.56
CA LYS A 23 4.02 -14.11 4.38
C LYS A 23 4.62 -13.05 5.31
N LYS A 24 5.82 -13.28 5.85
CA LYS A 24 6.53 -12.31 6.70
C LYS A 24 6.88 -11.03 5.93
N HIS A 25 7.28 -11.14 4.66
CA HIS A 25 7.53 -9.97 3.82
C HIS A 25 6.24 -9.17 3.60
N VAL A 26 5.10 -9.82 3.35
CA VAL A 26 3.82 -9.13 3.18
C VAL A 26 3.43 -8.37 4.46
N LEU A 27 3.56 -9.00 5.63
CA LEU A 27 3.27 -8.33 6.91
C LEU A 27 4.20 -7.13 7.16
N ASN A 28 5.48 -7.23 6.81
CA ASN A 28 6.42 -6.11 6.91
C ASN A 28 6.07 -4.99 5.91
N ALA A 29 5.69 -5.34 4.68
CA ALA A 29 5.21 -4.40 3.67
C ALA A 29 3.97 -3.64 4.17
N MET A 30 3.01 -4.34 4.77
CA MET A 30 1.82 -3.70 5.36
C MET A 30 2.20 -2.69 6.43
N LYS A 31 3.09 -3.04 7.37
CA LYS A 31 3.57 -2.11 8.41
C LYS A 31 4.28 -0.89 7.83
N LEU A 32 5.06 -1.08 6.76
CA LEU A 32 5.75 0.02 6.09
C LEU A 32 4.74 0.98 5.43
N ILE A 33 3.74 0.44 4.74
CA ILE A 33 2.66 1.23 4.15
C ILE A 33 1.92 1.98 5.26
N GLU A 34 1.49 1.31 6.33
CA GLU A 34 0.80 1.92 7.47
C GLU A 34 1.56 3.11 8.06
N LYS A 35 2.89 2.97 8.20
CA LYS A 35 3.76 4.06 8.66
C LYS A 35 3.87 5.20 7.66
N ASP A 36 4.01 4.89 6.37
CA ASP A 36 4.14 5.90 5.31
C ASP A 36 2.88 6.79 5.22
N ILE A 37 1.73 6.18 5.49
CA ILE A 37 0.43 6.83 5.32
C ILE A 37 -0.12 7.40 6.64
N SER A 38 0.52 7.20 7.79
CA SER A 38 -0.04 7.56 9.12
C SER A 38 -0.48 9.02 9.28
N HIS A 39 0.08 9.94 8.50
CA HIS A 39 -0.20 11.38 8.56
C HIS A 39 -1.12 11.90 7.43
N ILE A 40 -1.62 11.03 6.56
CA ILE A 40 -2.50 11.46 5.47
C ILE A 40 -3.92 11.62 6.01
N GLU A 41 -4.54 12.79 5.77
CA GLU A 41 -5.96 12.99 6.05
C GLU A 41 -6.81 12.37 4.94
N TYR A 42 -7.35 11.17 5.18
CA TYR A 42 -8.14 10.43 4.20
C TYR A 42 -9.59 10.89 4.18
N ARG A 43 -9.93 11.85 3.32
CA ARG A 43 -11.34 12.09 2.95
C ARG A 43 -11.83 11.06 1.92
N ASN A 44 -11.80 9.76 2.27
CA ASN A 44 -12.30 8.65 1.44
C ASN A 44 -11.81 8.59 -0.02
N ALA A 45 -10.66 9.21 -0.33
CA ALA A 45 -10.19 9.38 -1.69
C ALA A 45 -8.96 8.51 -1.99
N ASN A 46 -8.87 8.02 -3.23
CA ASN A 46 -7.64 7.46 -3.77
C ASN A 46 -6.54 8.52 -3.75
N PHE A 47 -5.37 8.19 -3.22
CA PHE A 47 -4.27 9.13 -2.99
C PHE A 47 -2.96 8.60 -3.57
N VAL A 48 -1.96 9.47 -3.67
CA VAL A 48 -0.61 9.11 -4.11
C VAL A 48 0.16 8.54 -2.92
N LEU A 49 0.85 7.42 -3.09
CA LEU A 49 1.66 6.83 -2.03
C LEU A 49 2.84 7.78 -1.69
N PRO A 50 2.95 8.35 -0.47
CA PRO A 50 3.85 9.46 -0.19
C PRO A 50 5.31 9.20 -0.50
N SER A 51 5.85 8.07 -0.03
CA SER A 51 7.24 7.70 -0.30
C SER A 51 7.46 7.20 -1.74
N PHE A 52 6.39 6.99 -2.50
CA PHE A 52 6.43 6.39 -3.84
C PHE A 52 5.46 7.12 -4.79
N PRO A 53 5.77 8.37 -5.21
CA PRO A 53 4.83 9.26 -5.89
C PRO A 53 4.37 8.78 -7.28
N ASN A 54 5.06 7.78 -7.85
CA ASN A 54 4.68 7.12 -9.10
C ASN A 54 3.58 6.06 -8.92
N TYR A 55 3.05 5.91 -7.70
CA TYR A 55 2.04 4.90 -7.38
C TYR A 55 0.83 5.53 -6.69
N ARG A 56 -0.34 5.00 -7.01
CA ARG A 56 -1.63 5.40 -6.46
C ARG A 56 -2.19 4.32 -5.56
N CYS A 57 -2.68 4.72 -4.39
CA CYS A 57 -3.38 3.87 -3.45
C CYS A 57 -4.89 3.90 -3.74
N ILE A 58 -5.50 2.72 -3.82
CA ILE A 58 -6.95 2.57 -3.96
C ILE A 58 -7.54 2.20 -2.61
N VAL A 59 -8.54 2.97 -2.19
CA VAL A 59 -9.18 2.84 -0.88
C VAL A 59 -10.66 2.49 -1.06
N ALA A 60 -11.12 1.49 -0.32
CA ALA A 60 -12.54 1.15 -0.19
C ALA A 60 -12.84 0.89 1.29
N ASP A 61 -13.97 1.40 1.80
CA ASP A 61 -14.42 1.18 3.19
C ASP A 61 -13.31 1.43 4.24
N ASN A 62 -12.60 2.56 4.12
CA ASN A 62 -11.49 2.94 5.00
C ASN A 62 -10.36 1.89 5.07
N THR A 63 -10.20 1.11 4.00
CA THR A 63 -9.17 0.08 3.81
C THR A 63 -8.42 0.30 2.51
N LEU A 64 -7.09 0.30 2.56
CA LEU A 64 -6.22 0.33 1.40
C LEU A 64 -6.21 -1.06 0.75
N VAL A 65 -6.82 -1.18 -0.42
CA VAL A 65 -7.08 -2.46 -1.09
C VAL A 65 -5.95 -2.83 -2.06
N THR A 66 -5.39 -1.85 -2.77
CA THR A 66 -4.34 -2.10 -3.76
C THR A 66 -3.52 -0.84 -4.02
N ILE A 67 -2.32 -1.04 -4.57
CA ILE A 67 -1.40 0.02 -5.02
C ILE A 67 -1.13 -0.20 -6.50
N ILE A 68 -1.39 0.78 -7.35
CA ILE A 68 -1.24 0.71 -8.82
C ILE A 68 -0.23 1.74 -9.31
N PRO A 69 0.47 1.51 -10.44
CA PRO A 69 1.22 2.56 -11.12
C PRO A 69 0.29 3.72 -11.48
N LYS A 70 0.82 4.94 -11.37
CA LYS A 70 0.14 6.16 -11.82
C LYS A 70 0.10 6.24 -13.34
#